data_AF-A0A534QJW7-F1
#
_entry.id   AF-A0A534QJW7-F1
#
_cell.length_a   1.000
_cell.length_b   1.000
_cell.length_c   1.000
_cell.angle_alpha   90.00
_cell.angle_beta   90.00
_cell.angle_gamma   90.00
#
_symmetry.space_group_name_H-M   'P 1'
#
loop_
_entity.id
_entity.type
_entity.pdbx_description
1 polymer ?
#
loop_
_entity_poly.entity_id
_entity_poly.type
_entity_poly.pdbx_seq_one_letter_code
_entity_poly.pdbx_strand_id
1 'polypeptide(L)'
;MRVVTTDSMNGTVLDATIPGGAYNSVTKVGWKVNSSHTTWNYRNAGTSTPLISGINKVVIKDRSTKSPGLVQFSVGGKNGSYPVPPSKIPVKGTIVIDSPKAMTGQCGEATFPGPPPAIPACIFYSSGATLKCK
;
A
#
# COMPACT_ATOMS: atom_id res chain seq x y z
N MET A 1 -0.40 7.22 8.04
CA MET A 1 0.34 6.51 6.97
C MET A 1 -0.20 6.98 5.63
N ARG A 2 0.66 7.22 4.65
CA ARG A 2 0.28 7.61 3.28
C ARG A 2 0.83 6.59 2.29
N VAL A 3 0.02 6.22 1.30
CA VAL A 3 0.38 5.37 0.18
C VAL A 3 0.26 6.20 -1.08
N VAL A 4 1.36 6.34 -1.81
CA VAL A 4 1.40 7.05 -3.09
C VAL A 4 1.85 6.09 -4.17
N THR A 5 1.14 6.05 -5.29
CA THR A 5 1.58 5.36 -6.49
C THR A 5 1.72 6.38 -7.61
N THR A 6 2.88 6.42 -8.26
CA THR A 6 3.11 7.24 -9.45
C THR A 6 3.38 6.38 -10.67
N ASP A 7 3.06 6.91 -11.84
CA ASP A 7 3.37 6.31 -13.14
C ASP A 7 4.80 6.66 -13.61
N SER A 8 5.22 6.14 -14.78
CA SER A 8 6.56 6.35 -15.32
C SER A 8 6.88 7.80 -15.70
N MET A 9 5.87 8.66 -15.83
CA MET A 9 5.99 10.10 -16.05
C MET A 9 5.80 10.91 -14.75
N ASN A 10 5.84 10.25 -13.59
CA ASN A 10 5.57 10.83 -12.27
C ASN A 10 4.13 11.35 -12.09
N GLY A 11 3.19 10.93 -12.94
CA GLY A 11 1.77 11.19 -12.75
C GLY A 11 1.23 10.43 -11.54
N THR A 12 0.48 11.09 -10.65
CA THR A 12 -0.12 10.42 -9.48
C THR A 12 -1.27 9.51 -9.91
N VAL A 13 -1.11 8.21 -9.65
CA VAL A 13 -2.13 7.18 -9.90
C VAL A 13 -3.02 7.00 -8.65
N LEU A 14 -2.40 7.06 -7.48
CA LEU A 14 -3.04 6.89 -6.19
C LEU A 14 -2.32 7.77 -5.18
N ASP A 15 -3.08 8.47 -4.36
CA ASP A 15 -2.60 9.15 -3.18
C ASP A 15 -3.64 8.98 -2.07
N ALA A 16 -3.30 8.17 -1.08
CA ALA A 16 -4.24 7.78 -0.04
C ALA A 16 -3.60 7.93 1.33
N THR A 17 -4.27 8.68 2.20
CA THR A 17 -3.91 8.75 3.62
C THR A 17 -4.75 7.74 4.40
N ILE A 18 -4.08 6.73 4.96
CA ILE A 18 -4.67 5.73 5.84
C ILE A 18 -4.68 6.28 7.26
N PRO A 19 -5.87 6.42 7.89
CA PRO A 19 -5.99 6.93 9.24
C PRO A 19 -5.37 5.95 10.24
N GLY A 20 -4.85 6.51 11.34
CA GLY A 20 -4.51 5.73 12.52
C GLY A 20 -5.77 5.24 13.25
N GLY A 21 -5.56 4.63 14.42
CA GLY A 21 -6.65 4.21 15.30
C GLY A 21 -6.85 2.70 15.33
N ALA A 22 -7.23 2.19 16.51
CA ALA A 22 -7.49 0.78 16.72
C ALA A 22 -8.70 0.31 15.91
N TYR A 23 -8.69 -0.97 15.56
CA TYR A 23 -9.81 -1.59 14.86
C TYR A 23 -11.09 -1.54 15.71
N ASN A 24 -12.12 -0.92 15.16
CA ASN A 24 -13.47 -0.90 15.71
C ASN A 24 -14.30 -2.02 15.08
N SER A 25 -14.85 -2.93 15.90
CA SER A 25 -15.63 -4.08 15.43
C SER A 25 -17.00 -3.72 14.85
N VAL A 26 -17.58 -2.59 15.27
CA VAL A 26 -18.87 -2.07 14.80
C VAL A 26 -18.71 -1.51 13.39
N THR A 27 -17.78 -0.56 13.22
CA THR A 27 -17.54 0.05 11.90
C THR A 27 -16.73 -0.85 10.97
N LYS A 28 -16.03 -1.85 11.52
CA LYS A 28 -15.10 -2.75 10.83
C LYS A 28 -13.95 -1.99 10.15
N VAL A 29 -13.47 -0.94 10.81
CA VAL A 29 -12.36 -0.09 10.35
C VAL A 29 -11.29 0.05 11.42
N GLY A 30 -10.03 0.06 11.00
CA GLY A 30 -8.89 0.45 11.83
C GLY A 30 -7.77 -0.60 11.85
N TRP A 31 -6.79 -0.38 12.72
CA TRP A 31 -5.59 -1.20 12.82
C TRP A 31 -5.73 -2.29 13.88
N LYS A 32 -5.37 -3.52 13.49
CA LYS A 32 -5.12 -4.64 14.41
C LYS A 32 -3.61 -4.85 14.52
N VAL A 33 -3.13 -5.05 15.74
CA VAL A 33 -1.72 -5.36 16.02
C VAL A 33 -1.64 -6.77 16.58
N ASN A 34 -0.63 -7.54 16.19
CA ASN A 34 -0.39 -8.85 16.82
C ASN A 34 0.20 -8.67 18.22
N SER A 35 0.14 -9.70 19.06
CA SER A 35 0.67 -9.66 20.44
C SER A 35 2.16 -9.31 20.52
N SER A 36 2.95 -9.70 19.52
CA SER A 36 4.39 -9.39 19.47
C SER A 36 4.72 -7.98 18.95
N HIS A 37 3.72 -7.16 18.60
CA HIS A 37 3.92 -5.81 18.04
C HIS A 37 4.86 -5.76 16.82
N THR A 38 4.81 -6.78 15.97
CA THR A 38 5.62 -6.88 14.74
C THR A 38 4.78 -6.87 13.48
N THR A 39 3.46 -6.87 13.60
CA THR A 39 2.55 -6.89 12.45
C THR A 39 1.33 -6.02 12.71
N TRP A 40 1.13 -5.03 11.84
CA TRP A 40 -0.01 -4.12 11.84
C TRP A 40 -0.88 -4.38 10.62
N ASN A 41 -2.17 -4.59 10.84
CA ASN A 41 -3.16 -4.85 9.81
C ASN A 41 -4.23 -3.77 9.84
N TYR A 42 -4.21 -2.88 8.86
CA TYR A 42 -5.37 -2.05 8.58
C TYR A 42 -6.43 -2.86 7.85
N ARG A 43 -7.68 -2.65 8.24
CA ARG A 43 -8.86 -3.15 7.54
C ARG A 43 -9.89 -2.03 7.43
N ASN A 44 -10.58 -2.02 6.29
CA ASN A 44 -11.81 -1.28 6.10
C ASN A 44 -12.75 -2.15 5.26
N ALA A 45 -13.90 -2.52 5.82
CA ALA A 45 -14.87 -3.37 5.13
C ALA A 45 -15.54 -2.68 3.94
N GLY A 46 -15.63 -1.34 3.95
CA GLY A 46 -16.35 -0.55 2.96
C GLY A 46 -17.86 -0.52 3.17
N THR A 47 -18.36 -0.90 4.36
CA THR A 47 -19.80 -1.00 4.66
C THR A 47 -20.31 0.21 5.43
N SER A 48 -19.80 0.45 6.62
CA SER A 48 -20.20 1.56 7.50
C SER A 48 -19.35 2.81 7.28
N THR A 49 -18.22 2.65 6.61
CA THR A 49 -17.27 3.71 6.28
C THR A 49 -16.77 3.45 4.86
N PRO A 50 -16.73 4.46 3.98
CA PRO A 50 -16.27 4.29 2.61
C PRO A 50 -14.80 3.84 2.56
N LEU A 51 -14.43 3.16 1.47
CA LEU A 51 -13.03 2.81 1.21
C LEU A 51 -12.23 4.07 0.86
N ILE A 52 -10.95 4.07 1.25
CA ILE A 52 -10.05 5.20 0.97
C ILE A 52 -9.41 4.93 -0.38
N SER A 53 -9.91 5.59 -1.43
CA SER A 53 -9.44 5.38 -2.81
C SER A 53 -9.46 3.89 -3.22
N GLY A 54 -10.46 3.13 -2.75
CA GLY A 54 -10.56 1.69 -2.96
C GLY A 54 -9.65 0.82 -2.08
N ILE A 55 -8.75 1.39 -1.28
CA ILE A 55 -7.90 0.63 -0.35
C ILE A 55 -8.75 0.07 0.79
N ASN A 56 -8.72 -1.25 0.96
CA ASN A 56 -9.45 -1.96 2.00
C ASN A 56 -8.52 -2.67 3.01
N LYS A 57 -7.24 -2.82 2.67
CA LYS A 57 -6.27 -3.55 3.48
C LYS A 57 -4.88 -2.94 3.34
N VAL A 58 -4.22 -2.77 4.47
CA VAL A 58 -2.77 -2.56 4.54
C VAL A 58 -2.18 -3.53 5.55
N VAL A 59 -1.01 -4.07 5.25
CA VAL A 59 -0.22 -4.89 6.17
C VAL A 59 1.18 -4.33 6.24
N ILE A 60 1.65 -4.07 7.45
CA ILE A 60 3.03 -3.70 7.75
C ILE A 60 3.58 -4.82 8.63
N LYS A 61 4.76 -5.33 8.29
CA LYS A 61 5.49 -6.32 9.08
C LYS A 61 6.88 -5.81 9.35
N ASP A 62 7.24 -5.76 10.62
CA ASP A 62 8.62 -5.59 11.03
C ASP A 62 9.39 -6.88 10.72
N ARG A 63 10.48 -6.74 9.96
CA ARG A 63 11.41 -7.81 9.59
C ARG A 63 12.83 -7.48 10.05
N SER A 64 12.98 -6.64 11.08
CA SER A 64 14.28 -6.24 11.65
C SER A 64 15.12 -7.42 12.13
N THR A 65 14.48 -8.55 12.46
CA THR A 65 15.16 -9.82 12.77
C THR A 65 15.92 -10.42 11.58
N LYS A 66 15.58 -10.05 10.35
CA LYS A 66 16.31 -10.46 9.13
C LYS A 66 17.40 -9.47 8.74
N SER A 67 17.10 -8.18 8.86
CA SER A 67 18.02 -7.08 8.58
C SER A 67 17.51 -5.84 9.33
N PRO A 68 18.36 -5.15 10.11
CA PRO A 68 17.93 -3.98 10.89
C PRO A 68 17.19 -2.95 10.02
N GLY A 69 16.01 -2.52 10.46
CA GLY A 69 15.18 -1.54 9.75
C GLY A 69 14.39 -2.09 8.55
N LEU A 70 14.48 -3.39 8.25
CA LEU A 70 13.70 -3.99 7.18
C LEU A 70 12.22 -4.04 7.53
N VAL A 71 11.41 -3.37 6.72
CA VAL A 71 9.94 -3.41 6.81
C VAL A 71 9.39 -4.04 5.54
N GLN A 72 8.49 -5.01 5.71
CA GLN A 72 7.72 -5.57 4.62
C GLN A 72 6.32 -4.96 4.64
N PHE A 73 5.85 -4.48 3.49
CA PHE A 73 4.51 -3.92 3.36
C PHE A 73 3.68 -4.62 2.29
N SER A 74 2.36 -4.47 2.39
CA SER A 74 1.41 -4.89 1.37
C SER A 74 0.18 -3.99 1.44
N VAL A 75 -0.25 -3.49 0.28
CA VAL A 75 -1.47 -2.69 0.13
C VAL A 75 -2.41 -3.46 -0.80
N GLY A 76 -3.67 -3.54 -0.41
CA GLY A 76 -4.73 -4.17 -1.18
C GLY A 76 -5.95 -3.27 -1.26
N GLY A 77 -6.57 -3.27 -2.42
CA GLY A 77 -7.80 -2.53 -2.67
C GLY A 77 -8.84 -3.36 -3.42
N LYS A 78 -10.08 -2.88 -3.37
CA LYS A 78 -11.23 -3.36 -4.14
C LYS A 78 -12.09 -2.15 -4.51
N ASN A 79 -12.84 -2.25 -5.61
CA ASN A 79 -13.76 -1.18 -6.06
C ASN A 79 -13.08 0.20 -6.15
N GLY A 80 -11.79 0.24 -6.47
CA GLY A 80 -11.03 1.45 -6.73
C GLY A 80 -10.77 1.61 -8.22
N SER A 81 -10.57 2.85 -8.66
CA SER A 81 -10.18 3.16 -10.04
C SER A 81 -8.74 3.67 -10.03
N TYR A 82 -7.85 2.95 -10.71
CA TYR A 82 -6.42 3.26 -10.80
C TYR A 82 -6.01 3.28 -12.27
N PRO A 83 -6.29 4.38 -13.00
CA PRO A 83 -6.00 4.44 -14.42
C PRO A 83 -4.49 4.48 -14.66
N VAL A 84 -3.90 3.31 -14.95
CA VAL A 84 -2.52 3.17 -15.42
C VAL A 84 -2.58 2.61 -16.84
N PRO A 85 -2.45 3.45 -17.88
CA PRO A 85 -2.36 2.93 -19.24
C PRO A 85 -1.07 2.09 -19.39
N PRO A 86 -1.05 1.05 -20.25
CA PRO A 86 0.14 0.21 -20.44
C PRO A 86 1.41 0.99 -20.80
N SER A 87 1.27 2.11 -21.51
CA SER A 87 2.37 3.01 -21.90
C SER A 87 3.01 3.76 -20.72
N LYS A 88 2.41 3.71 -19.53
CA LYS A 88 2.90 4.42 -18.34
C LYS A 88 3.39 3.50 -17.21
N ILE A 89 3.67 2.25 -17.53
CA ILE A 89 4.48 1.35 -16.70
C ILE A 89 5.97 1.71 -16.93
N PRO A 90 6.87 1.65 -15.92
CA PRO A 90 6.67 1.21 -14.53
C PRO A 90 5.80 2.11 -13.66
N VAL A 91 5.22 1.53 -12.61
CA VAL A 91 4.67 2.29 -11.50
C VAL A 91 5.63 2.25 -10.31
N LYS A 92 5.70 3.34 -9.54
CA LYS A 92 6.48 3.45 -8.31
C LYS A 92 5.53 3.54 -7.12
N GLY A 93 5.71 2.66 -6.14
CA GLY A 93 4.92 2.63 -4.91
C GLY A 93 5.72 3.21 -3.74
N THR A 94 5.22 4.30 -3.15
CA THR A 94 5.84 4.96 -2.01
C THR A 94 4.95 4.80 -0.78
N ILE A 95 5.55 4.37 0.33
CA ILE A 95 4.86 4.29 1.62
C ILE A 95 5.54 5.21 2.63
N VAL A 96 4.74 6.07 3.23
CA VAL A 96 5.17 6.99 4.29
C VAL A 96 4.50 6.56 5.58
N ILE A 97 5.26 5.96 6.50
CA ILE A 97 4.73 5.43 7.77
C ILE A 97 4.44 6.60 8.72
N ASP A 98 5.39 7.52 8.84
CA ASP A 98 5.26 8.77 9.60
C ASP A 98 4.75 9.90 8.68
N SER A 99 3.42 10.07 8.61
CA SER A 99 2.75 11.09 7.79
C SER A 99 2.41 12.33 8.63
N PRO A 100 2.42 13.55 8.08
CA PRO A 100 2.52 13.91 6.64
C PRO A 100 3.95 14.13 6.14
N LYS A 101 4.92 14.29 7.04
CA LYS A 101 6.35 14.33 6.76
C LYS A 101 6.97 13.25 7.62
N ALA A 102 7.84 12.41 7.04
CA ALA A 102 8.58 11.39 7.79
C ALA A 102 9.61 12.05 8.71
N MET A 103 9.15 12.80 9.71
CA MET A 103 9.97 13.60 10.62
C MET A 103 10.89 12.72 11.46
N THR A 104 10.54 11.45 11.64
CA THR A 104 11.36 10.41 12.28
C THR A 104 12.18 9.57 11.29
N GLY A 105 12.18 9.88 9.99
CA GLY A 105 12.91 9.13 8.96
C GLY A 105 12.28 7.78 8.58
N GLN A 106 11.08 7.47 9.06
CA GLN A 106 10.39 6.20 8.79
C GLN A 106 9.55 6.26 7.50
N CYS A 107 10.23 6.43 6.35
CA CYS A 107 9.65 6.25 5.02
C CYS A 107 10.34 5.11 4.27
N GLY A 108 9.56 4.33 3.52
CA GLY A 108 10.07 3.23 2.70
C GLY A 108 9.55 3.36 1.27
N GLU A 109 10.45 3.23 0.30
CA GLU A 109 10.10 3.27 -1.12
C GLU A 109 10.29 1.88 -1.73
N ALA A 110 9.35 1.45 -2.60
CA ALA A 110 9.56 0.30 -3.46
C ALA A 110 9.25 0.66 -4.92
N THR A 111 10.24 0.47 -5.78
CA THR A 111 10.12 0.72 -7.22
C THR A 111 9.88 -0.59 -7.94
N PHE A 112 8.93 -0.61 -8.88
CA PHE A 112 8.59 -1.78 -9.66
C PHE A 112 8.79 -1.52 -11.15
N PRO A 113 9.95 -1.89 -11.73
CA PRO A 113 10.39 -1.53 -13.08
C PRO A 113 9.51 -2.02 -14.26
N GLY A 114 8.50 -2.86 -14.03
CA GLY A 114 7.54 -3.25 -15.06
C GLY A 114 7.29 -4.77 -15.09
N PRO A 115 6.81 -5.32 -16.22
CA PRO A 115 6.60 -6.77 -16.33
C PRO A 115 7.94 -7.53 -16.39
N PRO A 116 7.92 -8.87 -16.19
CA PRO A 116 9.10 -9.71 -16.37
C PRO A 116 9.80 -9.46 -17.72
N PRO A 117 11.15 -9.52 -17.78
CA PRO A 117 12.05 -10.10 -16.78
C PRO A 117 12.49 -9.15 -15.64
N ALA A 118 11.98 -7.92 -15.57
CA ALA A 118 12.38 -6.97 -14.53
C ALA A 118 11.89 -7.40 -13.13
N ILE A 119 12.74 -7.26 -12.09
CA ILE A 119 12.43 -7.64 -10.70
C ILE A 119 12.74 -6.45 -9.77
N PRO A 120 11.81 -6.05 -8.87
CA PRO A 120 10.48 -6.63 -8.65
C PRO A 120 9.50 -6.30 -9.79
N ALA A 121 8.59 -7.22 -10.11
CA ALA A 121 7.75 -7.15 -11.31
C ALA A 121 6.34 -6.64 -11.00
N CYS A 122 5.76 -5.82 -11.90
CA CYS A 122 4.33 -5.50 -11.93
C CYS A 122 3.66 -6.14 -13.14
N ILE A 123 2.57 -6.87 -12.91
CA ILE A 123 1.81 -7.57 -13.96
C ILE A 123 0.33 -7.29 -13.77
N PHE A 124 -0.37 -7.03 -14.88
CA PHE A 124 -1.83 -6.98 -14.90
C PHE A 124 -2.42 -8.39 -14.94
N TYR A 125 -3.38 -8.65 -14.05
CA TYR A 125 -4.21 -9.85 -14.00
C TYR A 125 -5.66 -9.50 -14.40
N SER A 126 -6.50 -10.52 -14.53
CA SER A 126 -7.95 -10.40 -14.72
C SER A 126 -8.32 -9.36 -15.78
N SER A 127 -7.81 -9.55 -17.00
CA SER A 127 -8.03 -8.67 -18.17
C SER A 127 -7.71 -7.18 -17.92
N GLY A 128 -6.77 -6.85 -17.02
CA GLY A 128 -6.37 -5.47 -16.70
C GLY A 128 -6.99 -4.89 -15.43
N ALA A 129 -7.92 -5.61 -14.77
CA ALA A 129 -8.62 -5.11 -13.59
C ALA A 129 -7.79 -5.14 -12.29
N THR A 130 -6.66 -5.85 -12.26
CA THR A 130 -5.80 -5.94 -11.07
C THR A 130 -4.33 -5.80 -11.46
N LEU A 131 -3.64 -4.81 -10.90
CA LEU A 131 -2.19 -4.68 -11.01
C LEU A 131 -1.52 -5.30 -9.79
N LYS A 132 -0.70 -6.34 -10.00
CA LYS A 132 0.05 -7.01 -8.93
C LYS A 132 1.54 -6.73 -9.09
N CYS A 133 2.12 -6.12 -8.06
CA CYS A 133 3.53 -5.77 -7.99
C CYS A 133 4.21 -6.58 -6.87
N LYS A 134 5.26 -7.34 -7.19
CA LYS A 134 5.95 -8.24 -6.24
C LYS A 134 7.43 -8.42 -6.55
#